data_AF-A0A1B7VKI5-F1
#
_entry.id   AF-A0A1B7VKI5-F1
#
_cell.length_a   1.000
_cell.length_b   1.000
_cell.length_c   1.000
_cell.angle_alpha   90.00
_cell.angle_beta   90.00
_cell.angle_gamma   90.00
#
_symmetry.space_group_name_H-M   'P 1'
#
loop_
_entity.id
_entity.type
_entity.pdbx_description
1 polymer ?
#
loop_
_entity_poly.entity_id
_entity_poly.type
_entity_poly.pdbx_seq_one_letter_code
_entity_poly.pdbx_strand_id
1 'polypeptide(L)'
;MQTLPKERRYETLSYLPPLSDAQIAKQVQYIITQGFIPAIEFNETSEPTELYWTMWKLPLFGAKTSQEVLNEVQSCRSQYGNCYIRVVGFDNIKQCQVMSFLVHKPSRY
;
A
#
# COMPACT_ATOMS: atom_id res chain seq x y z
N MET A 1 31.98 -3.12 15.16
CA MET A 1 31.51 -2.84 13.80
C MET A 1 30.69 -4.03 13.35
N GLN A 2 29.44 -3.83 12.90
CA GLN A 2 28.64 -4.90 12.30
C GLN A 2 28.55 -4.64 10.79
N THR A 3 28.71 -5.69 9.99
CA THR A 3 28.52 -5.63 8.53
C THR A 3 27.02 -5.65 8.24
N LEU A 4 26.53 -4.71 7.42
CA LEU A 4 25.11 -4.62 7.09
C LEU A 4 24.68 -5.82 6.20
N PRO A 5 23.62 -6.57 6.58
CA PRO A 5 23.11 -7.65 5.75
C PRO A 5 22.40 -7.13 4.50
N LYS A 6 22.35 -7.95 3.45
CA LYS A 6 21.57 -7.67 2.24
C LYS A 6 20.14 -8.15 2.44
N GLU A 7 19.17 -7.26 2.23
CA GLU A 7 17.74 -7.55 2.35
C GLU A 7 16.97 -6.83 1.24
N ARG A 8 15.96 -7.47 0.64
CA ARG A 8 15.10 -6.84 -0.38
C ARG A 8 14.19 -5.80 0.29
N ARG A 9 14.14 -4.60 -0.28
CA ARG A 9 13.31 -3.48 0.19
C ARG A 9 12.14 -3.23 -0.76
N TYR A 10 11.17 -2.44 -0.29
CA TYR A 10 9.86 -2.24 -0.92
C TYR A 10 9.45 -0.76 -0.87
N GLU A 11 10.39 0.13 -1.18
CA GLU A 11 10.21 1.59 -1.14
C GLU A 11 9.83 2.12 0.26
N THR A 12 9.03 3.20 0.30
CA THR A 12 8.66 3.95 1.49
C THR A 12 8.20 3.05 2.63
N LEU A 13 8.71 3.32 3.84
CA LEU A 13 8.47 2.59 5.09
C LEU A 13 9.07 1.17 5.18
N SER A 14 9.71 0.63 4.13
CA SER A 14 10.22 -0.76 4.13
C SER A 14 11.49 -1.02 4.97
N TYR A 15 12.08 0.03 5.53
CA TYR A 15 13.18 -0.05 6.50
C TYR A 15 12.69 0.00 7.96
N LEU A 16 11.42 0.34 8.18
CA LEU A 16 10.82 0.33 9.51
C LEU A 16 10.40 -1.09 9.89
N PRO A 17 10.16 -1.36 11.19
CA PRO A 17 9.45 -2.57 11.59
C PRO A 17 8.11 -2.71 10.83
N PRO A 18 7.64 -3.94 10.54
CA PRO A 18 6.37 -4.16 9.89
C PRO A 18 5.24 -3.38 10.57
N LEU A 19 4.48 -2.63 9.77
CA LEU A 19 3.40 -1.81 10.30
C LEU A 19 2.26 -2.70 10.79
N SER A 20 1.79 -2.44 12.00
CA SER A 20 0.51 -2.96 12.50
C SER A 20 -0.66 -2.36 11.73
N ASP A 21 -1.81 -3.04 11.72
CA ASP A 21 -3.04 -2.53 11.10
C ASP A 21 -3.45 -1.16 11.67
N ALA A 22 -3.19 -0.89 12.96
CA ALA A 22 -3.42 0.41 13.57
C ALA A 22 -2.50 1.52 13.01
N GLN A 23 -1.25 1.19 12.66
CA GLN A 23 -0.34 2.14 12.00
C GLN A 23 -0.73 2.37 10.54
N ILE A 24 -1.14 1.31 9.82
CA ILE A 24 -1.69 1.43 8.46
C ILE A 24 -2.93 2.33 8.48
N ALA A 25 -3.85 2.13 9.44
CA ALA A 25 -5.03 2.96 9.62
C ALA A 25 -4.68 4.45 9.76
N LYS A 26 -3.61 4.79 10.51
CA LYS A 26 -3.14 6.17 10.65
C LYS A 26 -2.59 6.75 9.33
N GLN A 27 -1.87 5.95 8.54
CA GLN A 27 -1.41 6.39 7.21
C GLN A 27 -2.58 6.63 6.27
N VAL A 28 -3.56 5.72 6.24
CA VAL A 28 -4.78 5.90 5.45
C VAL A 28 -5.57 7.13 5.92
N GLN A 29 -5.70 7.32 7.23
CA GLN A 29 -6.37 8.49 7.79
C GLN A 29 -5.70 9.78 7.34
N TYR A 30 -4.36 9.81 7.24
CA TYR A 30 -3.63 10.94 6.67
C TYR A 30 -3.97 11.19 5.19
N ILE A 31 -4.07 10.14 4.35
CA ILE A 31 -4.52 10.28 2.95
C ILE A 31 -5.87 11.00 2.90
N ILE A 32 -6.82 10.54 3.71
CA ILE A 32 -8.19 11.07 3.74
C ILE A 32 -8.22 12.50 4.27
N THR A 33 -7.51 12.82 5.37
CA THR A 33 -7.52 14.17 5.94
C THR A 33 -6.85 15.21 5.05
N GLN A 34 -5.90 14.80 4.20
CA GLN A 34 -5.30 15.68 3.19
C GLN A 34 -6.17 15.85 1.94
N GLY A 35 -7.29 15.11 1.83
CA GLY A 35 -8.16 15.14 0.65
C GLY A 35 -7.61 14.35 -0.54
N PHE A 36 -6.62 13.50 -0.32
CA PHE A 36 -6.11 12.58 -1.34
C PHE A 36 -7.04 11.38 -1.51
N ILE A 37 -6.99 10.76 -2.68
CA ILE A 37 -7.86 9.64 -3.05
C ILE A 37 -7.09 8.33 -2.81
N PRO A 38 -7.52 7.48 -1.84
CA PRO A 38 -6.90 6.19 -1.62
C PRO A 38 -7.20 5.23 -2.77
N ALA A 39 -6.22 4.41 -3.15
CA ALA A 39 -6.42 3.26 -4.01
C ALA A 39 -5.59 2.07 -3.51
N ILE A 40 -5.99 0.88 -3.94
CA ILE A 40 -5.32 -0.38 -3.59
C ILE A 40 -4.85 -1.00 -4.90
N GLU A 41 -3.62 -1.48 -4.90
CA GLU A 41 -3.01 -2.14 -6.04
C GLU A 41 -2.30 -3.40 -5.59
N PHE A 42 -2.27 -4.41 -6.45
CA PHE A 42 -1.63 -5.68 -6.18
C PHE A 42 -0.84 -6.17 -7.39
N ASN A 43 0.20 -6.96 -7.12
CA ASN A 43 0.99 -7.60 -8.15
C ASN A 43 1.63 -8.91 -7.66
N GLU A 44 1.87 -9.85 -8.57
CA GLU A 44 2.52 -11.13 -8.24
C GLU A 44 4.01 -10.95 -7.90
N THR A 45 4.66 -9.98 -8.57
CA THR A 45 6.06 -9.65 -8.37
C THR A 45 6.24 -8.21 -7.85
N SER A 46 7.44 -7.89 -7.37
CA SER A 46 7.78 -6.55 -6.87
C SER A 46 9.05 -6.03 -7.53
N GLU A 47 9.11 -6.12 -8.87
CA GLU A 47 10.27 -5.68 -9.65
C GLU A 47 10.27 -4.15 -9.83
N PRO A 48 11.38 -3.44 -9.55
CA PRO A 48 11.43 -1.98 -9.60
C PRO A 48 11.38 -1.41 -11.02
N THR A 49 11.63 -2.25 -12.03
CA THR A 49 11.48 -1.88 -13.45
C THR A 49 10.03 -1.89 -13.92
N GLU A 50 9.14 -2.53 -13.16
CA GLU A 50 7.71 -2.60 -13.47
C GLU A 50 6.98 -1.44 -12.79
N LEU A 51 6.39 -0.57 -13.63
CA LEU A 51 5.78 0.68 -13.17
C LEU A 51 4.30 0.54 -12.81
N TYR A 52 3.63 -0.47 -13.37
CA TYR A 52 2.17 -0.65 -13.26
C TYR A 52 1.85 -1.89 -12.44
N TRP A 53 0.98 -1.73 -11.45
CA TRP A 53 0.40 -2.83 -10.69
C TRP A 53 -1.08 -2.94 -11.04
N THR A 54 -1.67 -4.12 -10.82
CA THR A 54 -3.09 -4.32 -11.11
C THR A 54 -3.92 -3.57 -10.07
N MET A 55 -4.85 -2.74 -10.54
CA MET A 55 -5.73 -1.98 -9.67
C MET A 55 -6.79 -2.89 -9.05
N TRP A 56 -6.96 -2.80 -7.73
CA TRP A 56 -8.09 -3.43 -7.05
C TRP A 56 -9.33 -2.54 -7.16
N LYS A 57 -10.33 -3.02 -7.91
CA LYS A 57 -11.57 -2.27 -8.20
C LYS A 57 -11.26 -0.89 -8.81
N LEU A 58 -11.61 0.19 -8.11
CA LEU A 58 -11.40 1.59 -8.49
C LEU A 58 -10.85 2.38 -7.30
N PRO A 59 -10.20 3.54 -7.51
CA PRO A 59 -9.84 4.44 -6.44
C PRO A 59 -11.07 4.85 -5.63
N LEU A 60 -10.94 4.92 -4.30
CA LEU A 60 -12.05 5.19 -3.39
C LEU A 60 -12.29 6.70 -3.27
N PHE A 61 -12.78 7.33 -4.34
CA PHE A 61 -13.00 8.79 -4.45
C PHE A 61 -13.83 9.40 -3.32
N GLY A 62 -14.73 8.63 -2.72
CA GLY A 62 -15.63 9.07 -1.65
C GLY A 62 -15.31 8.50 -0.27
N ALA A 63 -14.12 7.93 -0.06
CA ALA A 63 -13.75 7.34 1.24
C ALA A 63 -13.78 8.40 2.35
N LYS A 64 -14.55 8.13 3.41
CA LYS A 64 -14.68 9.03 4.56
C LYS A 64 -13.94 8.54 5.79
N THR A 65 -13.75 7.23 5.90
CA THR A 65 -13.13 6.61 7.07
C THR A 65 -11.99 5.69 6.65
N SER A 66 -10.95 5.59 7.49
CA SER A 66 -9.85 4.64 7.23
C SER A 66 -10.34 3.20 7.17
N GLN A 67 -11.42 2.88 7.90
CA GLN A 67 -11.98 1.53 7.94
C GLN A 67 -12.52 1.08 6.58
N GLU A 68 -13.12 1.97 5.79
CA GLU A 68 -13.58 1.65 4.43
C GLU A 68 -12.44 1.14 3.55
N VAL A 69 -11.28 1.81 3.59
CA VAL A 69 -10.08 1.42 2.84
C VAL A 69 -9.49 0.12 3.40
N LEU A 70 -9.42 -0.03 4.73
CA LEU A 70 -8.90 -1.25 5.35
C LEU A 70 -9.75 -2.48 5.02
N ASN A 71 -11.07 -2.34 4.96
CA ASN A 71 -11.97 -3.44 4.57
C ASN A 71 -11.67 -3.92 3.13
N GLU A 72 -11.39 -2.99 2.22
CA GLU A 72 -10.98 -3.33 0.86
C GLU A 72 -9.58 -3.96 0.81
N VAL A 73 -8.63 -3.50 1.65
CA VAL A 73 -7.32 -4.15 1.79
C VAL A 73 -7.48 -5.59 2.26
N GLN A 74 -8.33 -5.85 3.25
CA GLN A 74 -8.60 -7.22 3.73
C GLN A 74 -9.27 -8.08 2.65
N SER A 75 -10.19 -7.51 1.85
CA SER A 75 -10.83 -8.20 0.73
C SER A 75 -9.83 -8.54 -0.38
N CYS A 76 -8.90 -7.63 -0.67
CA CYS A 76 -7.82 -7.89 -1.63
C CYS A 76 -6.86 -8.97 -1.10
N ARG A 77 -6.50 -8.92 0.20
CA ARG A 77 -5.65 -9.94 0.86
C ARG A 77 -6.29 -11.33 0.84
N SER A 78 -7.60 -11.43 1.04
CA SER A 78 -8.28 -12.73 1.04
C SER A 78 -8.36 -13.35 -0.36
N GLN A 79 -8.53 -12.55 -1.40
CA GLN A 79 -8.60 -13.02 -2.79
C GLN A 79 -7.21 -13.23 -3.43
N TYR A 80 -6.25 -12.35 -3.12
CA TYR A 80 -4.91 -12.31 -3.72
C TYR A 80 -3.81 -12.39 -2.64
N GLY A 81 -3.97 -13.31 -1.69
CA GLY A 81 -3.02 -13.49 -0.58
C GLY A 81 -1.61 -13.93 -1.01
N ASN A 82 -1.45 -14.43 -2.23
CA ASN A 82 -0.20 -14.78 -2.87
C ASN A 82 0.46 -13.61 -3.63
N CYS A 83 -0.10 -12.41 -3.58
CA CYS A 83 0.43 -11.22 -4.23
C CYS A 83 1.02 -10.23 -3.22
N TYR A 84 1.81 -9.28 -3.70
CA TYR A 84 2.11 -8.05 -3.00
C TYR A 84 0.90 -7.12 -3.08
N ILE A 85 0.57 -6.41 -2.00
CA ILE A 85 -0.52 -5.42 -2.00
C ILE A 85 0.02 -4.12 -1.41
N ARG A 86 -0.21 -3.02 -2.11
CA ARG A 86 0.14 -1.67 -1.67
C ARG A 86 -1.09 -0.77 -1.59
N VAL A 87 -1.03 0.19 -0.68
CA VAL A 87 -1.97 1.31 -0.62
C VAL A 87 -1.28 2.53 -1.19
N VAL A 88 -1.96 3.22 -2.09
CA VAL A 88 -1.50 4.46 -2.70
C VAL A 88 -2.48 5.59 -2.44
N GLY A 89 -1.98 6.83 -2.40
CA GLY A 89 -2.80 8.04 -2.31
C GLY A 89 -2.53 8.94 -3.51
N PHE A 90 -3.59 9.33 -4.22
CA PHE A 90 -3.52 10.21 -5.38
C PHE A 90 -3.95 11.65 -5.05
N ASP A 91 -3.16 12.61 -5.49
CA ASP A 91 -3.51 14.03 -5.53
C ASP A 91 -3.97 14.38 -6.96
N ASN A 92 -5.24 14.72 -7.10
CA ASN A 92 -5.85 15.06 -8.38
C ASN A 92 -5.49 16.48 -8.85
N ILE A 93 -5.12 17.38 -7.95
CA ILE A 93 -4.72 18.76 -8.30
C ILE A 93 -3.32 18.74 -8.91
N LYS A 94 -2.39 18.01 -8.28
CA LYS A 94 -1.02 17.85 -8.79
C LYS A 94 -0.87 16.74 -9.82
N GLN A 95 -1.92 15.94 -10.01
CA GLN A 95 -1.93 14.77 -10.89
C GLN A 95 -0.77 13.81 -10.61
N CYS A 96 -0.56 13.50 -9.33
CA CYS A 96 0.57 12.71 -8.87
C CYS A 96 0.18 11.77 -7.72
N GLN A 97 0.89 10.66 -7.59
CA GLN A 97 0.82 9.81 -6.43
C GLN A 97 1.68 10.40 -5.31
N VAL A 98 1.06 10.71 -4.17
CA VAL A 98 1.71 11.42 -3.05
C VAL A 98 2.16 10.48 -1.94
N MET A 99 1.58 9.28 -1.86
CA MET A 99 1.99 8.26 -0.90
C MET A 99 1.84 6.87 -1.51
N SER A 100 2.76 5.97 -1.19
CA SER A 100 2.73 4.56 -1.55
C SER A 100 3.53 3.76 -0.54
N PHE A 101 2.91 2.73 0.02
CA PHE A 101 3.56 1.81 0.95
C PHE A 101 2.91 0.43 0.88
N LEU A 102 3.75 -0.58 1.08
CA LEU A 102 3.33 -1.98 1.02
C LEU A 102 2.57 -2.36 2.30
N VAL A 103 1.41 -2.99 2.16
CA VAL A 103 0.56 -3.46 3.27
C VAL A 103 0.48 -4.97 3.35
N HIS A 104 0.86 -5.71 2.31
CA HIS A 104 0.88 -7.17 2.31
C HIS A 104 2.07 -7.69 1.51
N LYS A 105 2.68 -8.78 1.99
CA LYS A 105 3.69 -9.56 1.28
C LYS A 105 3.13 -10.96 1.09
N PRO A 106 3.38 -11.60 -0.06
CA PRO A 106 3.03 -13.00 -0.22
C PRO A 106 3.78 -13.83 0.82
N SER A 107 3.08 -14.74 1.49
CA SER A 107 3.72 -15.75 2.33
C SER A 107 4.55 -16.66 1.42
N ARG A 108 5.85 -16.39 1.32
CA ARG A 108 6.77 -17.35 0.69
C ARG A 108 6.92 -18.54 1.64
N TYR A 109 6.86 -19.75 1.07
CA TYR A 109 7.26 -21.00 1.71
C TYR A 109 8.67 -20.91 2.30
#